data_AF-A0A3C1DRL5-F1
#
_entry.id   AF-A0A3C1DRL5-F1
#
_cell.length_a   1.000
_cell.length_b   1.000
_cell.length_c   1.000
_cell.angle_alpha   90.00
_cell.angle_beta   90.00
_cell.angle_gamma   90.00
#
_symmetry.space_group_name_H-M   'P 1'
#
loop_
_entity.id
_entity.type
_entity.pdbx_description
1 polymer ?
#
loop_
_entity_poly.entity_id
_entity_poly.type
_entity_poly.pdbx_seq_one_letter_code
_entity_poly.pdbx_strand_id
1 'polypeptide(L)'
;RTIAWLHADVVIALCGCVIALVTALKVLHAPQEQQRAAWGLLLLLLAQGFLGYTQFFTGVPEVLVAIHVAGACATWWLVLRLFVALRTAPEATVSAAANS
;
A
#
# COMPACT_ATOMS: atom_id res chain seq x y z
N ARG A 1 -3.74 -17.37 18.91
CA ARG A 1 -2.84 -18.13 17.98
C ARG A 1 -3.42 -18.21 16.57
N THR A 2 -4.64 -18.72 16.37
CA THR A 2 -5.32 -18.77 15.05
C THR A 2 -5.45 -17.41 14.36
N ILE A 3 -5.78 -16.34 15.11
CA ILE A 3 -5.88 -14.98 14.57
C ILE A 3 -4.55 -14.49 13.99
N ALA A 4 -3.43 -14.77 14.65
CA ALA A 4 -2.11 -14.36 14.17
C ALA A 4 -1.71 -15.08 12.86
N TRP A 5 -2.17 -16.31 12.68
CA TRP A 5 -1.95 -17.09 11.46
C TRP A 5 -2.79 -16.52 10.31
N LEU A 6 -4.10 -16.32 10.53
CA LEU A 6 -4.97 -15.67 9.55
C LEU A 6 -4.49 -14.26 9.19
N HIS A 7 -4.00 -13.50 10.16
CA HIS A 7 -3.43 -12.19 9.92
C HIS A 7 -2.20 -12.27 9.02
N ALA A 8 -1.29 -13.22 9.26
CA ALA A 8 -0.14 -13.44 8.40
C ALA A 8 -0.56 -13.82 6.96
N ASP A 9 -1.54 -14.72 6.81
CA ASP A 9 -2.07 -15.11 5.49
C ASP A 9 -2.64 -13.92 4.72
N VAL A 10 -3.42 -13.07 5.42
CA VAL A 10 -4.00 -11.84 4.83
C VAL A 10 -2.90 -10.85 4.42
N VAL A 11 -1.88 -10.65 5.24
CA VAL A 11 -0.75 -9.76 4.93
C VAL A 11 0.03 -10.29 3.73
N ILE A 12 0.27 -11.61 3.65
CA ILE A 12 0.94 -12.22 2.50
C ILE A 12 0.12 -12.06 1.23
N ALA A 13 -1.19 -12.32 1.29
CA ALA A 13 -2.10 -12.10 0.16
C ALA A 13 -2.11 -10.64 -0.29
N LEU A 14 -2.15 -9.70 0.67
CA LEU A 14 -2.11 -8.27 0.38
C LEU A 14 -0.78 -7.84 -0.26
N CYS A 15 0.36 -8.33 0.22
CA CYS A 15 1.66 -8.12 -0.42
C CYS A 15 1.65 -8.63 -1.86
N GLY A 16 1.08 -9.82 -2.11
CA GLY A 16 0.89 -10.36 -3.46
C GLY A 16 0.06 -9.44 -4.35
N CYS A 17 -1.06 -8.90 -3.84
CA CYS A 17 -1.89 -7.94 -4.57
C CYS A 17 -1.14 -6.64 -4.90
N VAL A 18 -0.36 -6.09 -3.95
CA VAL A 18 0.43 -4.87 -4.20
C VAL A 18 1.56 -5.12 -5.20
N ILE A 19 2.21 -6.29 -5.16
CA ILE A 19 3.19 -6.69 -6.18
C ILE A 19 2.53 -6.79 -7.56
N ALA A 20 1.35 -7.40 -7.64
CA ALA A 20 0.58 -7.47 -8.87
C ALA A 20 0.22 -6.07 -9.39
N LEU A 21 -0.18 -5.16 -8.50
CA LEU A 21 -0.46 -3.75 -8.84
C LEU A 21 0.79 -3.03 -9.36
N VAL A 22 1.92 -3.13 -8.67
CA VAL A 22 3.20 -2.56 -9.11
C VAL A 22 3.57 -3.08 -10.50
N THR A 23 3.43 -4.40 -10.72
CA THR A 23 3.72 -5.04 -12.00
C THR A 23 2.77 -4.55 -13.09
N ALA A 24 1.47 -4.47 -12.81
CA ALA A 24 0.47 -3.97 -13.75
C ALA A 24 0.76 -2.52 -14.15
N LEU A 25 1.08 -1.64 -13.20
CA LEU A 25 1.43 -0.24 -13.48
C LEU A 25 2.71 -0.11 -14.33
N LYS A 26 3.70 -0.98 -14.12
CA LYS A 26 4.91 -1.03 -14.95
C LYS A 26 4.60 -1.51 -16.38
N VAL A 27 3.84 -2.60 -16.52
CA VAL A 27 3.47 -3.19 -17.82
C VAL A 27 2.59 -2.24 -18.64
N LEU A 28 1.67 -1.54 -17.98
CA LEU A 28 0.78 -0.57 -18.61
C LEU A 28 1.42 0.82 -18.83
N HIS A 29 2.72 0.98 -18.53
CA HIS A 29 3.44 2.25 -18.66
C HIS A 29 2.73 3.43 -17.97
N ALA A 30 2.13 3.17 -16.79
CA ALA A 30 1.44 4.19 -16.02
C ALA A 30 2.40 5.34 -15.62
N PRO A 31 1.88 6.55 -15.35
CA PRO A 31 2.71 7.69 -14.92
C PRO A 31 3.68 7.32 -13.79
N GLN A 32 4.91 7.84 -13.86
CA GLN A 32 5.96 7.53 -12.88
C GLN A 32 5.54 7.83 -11.44
N GLU A 33 4.69 8.83 -11.22
CA GLU A 33 4.13 9.14 -9.91
C GLU A 33 3.31 7.97 -9.33
N GLN A 34 2.45 7.34 -10.12
CA GLN A 34 1.62 6.20 -9.70
C GLN A 34 2.50 4.97 -9.41
N GLN A 35 3.52 4.73 -10.24
CA GLN A 35 4.48 3.66 -10.00
C GLN A 35 5.27 3.86 -8.70
N ARG A 36 5.77 5.08 -8.45
CA ARG A 36 6.48 5.42 -7.20
C ARG A 36 5.59 5.26 -5.98
N ALA A 37 4.33 5.67 -6.06
CA ALA A 37 3.36 5.50 -4.98
C ALA A 37 3.10 4.02 -4.67
N ALA A 38 2.93 3.18 -5.69
CA ALA A 38 2.73 1.74 -5.52
C ALA A 38 3.96 1.05 -4.91
N TRP A 39 5.18 1.43 -5.32
CA TRP A 39 6.42 0.96 -4.68
C TRP A 39 6.54 1.41 -3.23
N GLY A 40 6.19 2.67 -2.93
CA GLY A 40 6.17 3.19 -1.56
C GLY A 40 5.22 2.41 -0.66
N LEU A 41 4.04 2.07 -1.18
CA LEU A 41 3.07 1.22 -0.48
C LEU A 41 3.64 -0.18 -0.20
N LEU A 42 4.27 -0.81 -1.18
CA LEU A 42 4.89 -2.13 -1.01
C LEU A 42 5.97 -2.12 0.07
N LEU A 43 6.87 -1.14 0.04
CA LEU A 43 7.94 -0.99 1.04
C LEU A 43 7.37 -0.78 2.45
N LEU A 44 6.34 0.05 2.58
CA LEU A 44 5.70 0.29 3.87
C LEU A 44 5.02 -0.98 4.42
N LEU A 45 4.36 -1.77 3.56
CA LEU A 45 3.78 -3.06 3.94
C LEU A 45 4.83 -4.04 4.46
N LEU A 46 5.98 -4.14 3.78
CA LEU A 46 7.07 -5.02 4.21
C LEU A 46 7.63 -4.57 5.57
N ALA A 47 7.82 -3.27 5.76
CA ALA A 47 8.25 -2.71 7.05
C ALA A 47 7.22 -2.99 8.16
N GLN A 48 5.93 -2.85 7.88
CA GLN A 48 4.84 -3.18 8.81
C GLN A 48 4.79 -4.66 9.17
N GLY A 49 4.95 -5.55 8.18
CA GLY A 49 5.03 -7.00 8.41
C GLY A 49 6.22 -7.36 9.30
N PHE A 50 7.38 -6.72 9.08
CA PHE A 50 8.55 -6.90 9.94
C PHE A 50 8.29 -6.37 11.36
N LEU A 51 7.72 -5.18 11.52
CA LEU A 51 7.38 -4.63 12.83
C LEU A 51 6.39 -5.53 13.59
N GLY A 52 5.32 -5.98 12.94
CA GLY A 52 4.36 -6.90 13.54
C GLY A 52 4.99 -8.23 13.96
N TYR A 53 5.91 -8.76 13.14
CA TYR A 53 6.71 -9.93 13.50
C TYR A 53 7.56 -9.64 14.75
N THR A 54 8.31 -8.54 14.78
CA THR A 54 9.12 -8.19 15.97
C THR A 54 8.28 -8.05 17.24
N GLN A 55 7.07 -7.49 17.17
CA GLN A 55 6.15 -7.38 18.32
C GLN A 55 5.68 -8.74 18.83
N PHE A 56 5.40 -9.67 17.91
CA PHE A 56 5.02 -11.03 18.25
C PHE A 56 6.11 -11.75 19.07
N PHE A 57 7.39 -11.53 18.74
CA PHE A 57 8.52 -12.15 19.46
C PHE A 57 8.93 -11.40 20.74
N THR A 58 8.76 -10.07 20.78
CA THR A 58 9.19 -9.23 21.91
C THR A 58 8.14 -9.09 23.02
N GLY A 59 6.95 -9.69 22.86
CA GLY A 59 5.93 -9.68 23.91
C GLY A 59 5.16 -8.36 24.02
N VAL A 60 5.03 -7.63 22.91
CA VAL A 60 4.20 -6.41 22.78
C VAL A 60 4.74 -5.16 23.52
N PRO A 61 5.95 -4.68 23.23
CA PRO A 61 6.45 -3.42 23.78
C PRO A 61 5.66 -2.21 23.24
N GLU A 62 5.28 -1.30 24.13
CA GLU A 62 4.36 -0.17 23.85
C GLU A 62 4.84 0.74 22.71
N VAL A 63 6.13 1.06 22.65
CA VAL A 63 6.71 1.91 21.60
C VAL A 63 6.59 1.28 20.21
N LEU A 64 6.84 -0.02 20.09
CA LEU A 64 6.69 -0.72 18.81
C LEU A 64 5.22 -0.79 18.40
N VAL A 65 4.30 -0.91 19.36
CA VAL A 65 2.84 -0.83 19.09
C VAL A 65 2.48 0.53 18.52
N ALA A 66 2.94 1.62 19.12
CA ALA A 66 2.67 2.97 18.63
C ALA A 66 3.18 3.16 17.19
N ILE A 67 4.40 2.71 16.89
CA ILE A 67 4.97 2.76 15.53
C ILE A 67 4.18 1.87 14.56
N HIS A 68 3.80 0.68 15.00
CA HIS A 68 3.01 -0.26 14.19
C HIS A 68 1.66 0.34 13.82
N VAL A 69 0.92 0.87 14.79
CA VAL A 69 -0.39 1.50 14.56
C VAL A 69 -0.26 2.76 13.69
N ALA A 70 0.73 3.61 13.95
CA ALA A 70 0.97 4.80 13.12
C ALA A 70 1.28 4.43 11.66
N GLY A 71 2.10 3.40 11.44
CA GLY A 71 2.39 2.90 10.09
C GLY A 71 1.18 2.22 9.44
N ALA A 72 0.29 1.59 10.21
CA ALA A 72 -0.98 1.08 9.69
C ALA A 72 -1.88 2.22 9.18
N CYS A 73 -1.97 3.33 9.93
CA CYS A 73 -2.69 4.53 9.49
C CYS A 73 -2.08 5.13 8.21
N ALA A 74 -0.75 5.22 8.14
CA ALA A 74 -0.04 5.70 6.95
C ALA A 74 -0.26 4.78 5.73
N THR A 75 -0.32 3.46 5.96
CA THR A 75 -0.63 2.47 4.92
C THR A 75 -2.02 2.70 4.36
N TRP A 76 -3.02 2.88 5.23
CA TRP A 76 -4.39 3.17 4.81
C TRP A 76 -4.47 4.47 4.00
N TRP A 77 -3.79 5.52 4.45
CA TRP A 77 -3.72 6.78 3.71
C TRP A 77 -3.11 6.62 2.31
N LEU A 78 -2.00 5.87 2.17
CA LEU A 78 -1.39 5.60 0.87
C LEU A 78 -2.30 4.77 -0.04
N VAL A 79 -3.00 3.78 0.51
CA VAL A 79 -4.00 2.99 -0.25
C VAL A 79 -5.10 3.90 -0.80
N LEU A 80 -5.67 4.77 0.04
CA LEU A 80 -6.71 5.70 -0.39
C LEU A 80 -6.19 6.69 -1.43
N ARG A 81 -4.99 7.23 -1.25
CA ARG A 81 -4.38 8.15 -2.23
C ARG A 81 -4.13 7.47 -3.56
N LEU A 82 -3.61 6.25 -3.55
CA LEU A 82 -3.38 5.48 -4.77
C LEU A 82 -4.70 5.13 -5.46
N PHE A 83 -5.73 4.73 -4.70
CA PHE A 83 -7.06 4.46 -5.21
C PHE A 83 -7.67 5.68 -5.92
N VAL A 84 -7.59 6.87 -5.30
CA VAL A 84 -8.05 8.12 -5.93
C VAL A 84 -7.23 8.42 -7.19
N ALA A 85 -5.89 8.38 -7.10
CA ALA A 85 -5.01 8.69 -8.23
C ALA A 85 -5.22 7.77 -9.45
N LEU A 86 -5.54 6.50 -9.21
CA LEU A 86 -5.85 5.53 -10.27
C LEU A 86 -7.24 5.75 -10.89
N ARG A 87 -8.19 6.32 -10.15
CA ARG A 87 -9.53 6.64 -10.66
C ARG A 87 -9.64 8.00 -11.35
N THR A 88 -8.75 8.94 -11.05
CA THR A 88 -8.78 10.30 -11.60
C THR A 88 -7.98 10.48 -12.90
N ALA A 89 -7.45 9.41 -13.50
CA ALA A 89 -6.72 9.47 -14.77
C ALA A 89 -7.66 9.28 -15.98
N PRO A 90 -7.50 10.03 -17.08
CA PRO A 90 -7.62 11.48 -17.25
C PRO A 90 -8.93 11.87 -17.99
N GLU A 91 -9.79 12.68 -17.36
CA GLU A 91 -10.81 13.48 -18.07
C GLU A 91 -10.22 14.80 -18.64
N ALA A 92 -8.97 15.13 -18.26
CA ALA A 92 -8.32 16.39 -18.58
C ALA A 92 -8.04 16.60 -20.09
N THR A 93 -7.95 15.53 -20.88
CA THR A 93 -7.75 15.62 -22.34
C THR A 93 -9.05 15.85 -23.12
N VAL A 94 -10.22 15.48 -22.57
CA VAL A 94 -11.52 15.64 -23.25
C VAL A 94 -12.09 17.05 -23.06
N SER A 95 -11.90 17.65 -21.88
CA SER A 95 -12.40 19.01 -21.62
C SER A 95 -11.62 20.10 -22.36
N ALA A 96 -10.33 19.87 -22.68
CA ALA A 96 -9.52 20.82 -23.46
C ALA A 96 -9.84 20.80 -24.97
N ALA A 97 -10.24 19.65 -25.52
CA ALA A 97 -10.64 19.50 -26.93
C ALA A 97 -12.09 19.92 -27.21
N ALA A 98 -12.95 19.97 -26.19
CA ALA A 98 -14.32 20.43 -26.31
C ALA A 98 -14.47 21.97 -26.28
N ASN A 99 -13.41 22.69 -25.88
CA ASN A 99 -13.37 24.16 -25.81
C ASN A 99 -12.51 24.79 -26.92
N SER A 100 -12.12 24.02 -27.95
CA SER A 100 -11.38 24.46 -29.15
C SER A 100 -12.21 24.23 -30.40
#